data_AF-A0A7Y0VPM7-F1
#
_entry.id   AF-A0A7Y0VPM7-F1
#
_cell.length_a   1.000
_cell.length_b   1.000
_cell.length_c   1.000
_cell.angle_alpha   90.00
_cell.angle_beta   90.00
_cell.angle_gamma   90.00
#
_symmetry.space_group_name_H-M   'P 1'
#
loop_
_entity.id
_entity.type
_entity.pdbx_description
1 polymer ?
#
loop_
_entity_poly.entity_id
_entity_poly.type
_entity_poly.pdbx_seq_one_letter_code
_entity_poly.pdbx_strand_id
1 'polypeptide(L)'
;MNNLIEALNAGKRRGYEERREIDGASFLFQYAIKKQNNLYYTYFFSIDESQMEVIEDDENEEILTFPSLDEALSHLISRGAIVEKLSAIKNTLPF
;
A
#
# COMPACT_ATOMS: atom_id res chain seq x y z
N MET A 1 -3.23 0.34 16.52
CA MET A 1 -1.77 0.32 16.35
C MET A 1 -1.12 -0.99 16.82
N ASN A 2 -1.31 -1.46 18.07
CA ASN A 2 -0.66 -2.69 18.57
C ASN A 2 -0.90 -3.94 17.69
N ASN A 3 -2.14 -4.19 17.28
CA ASN A 3 -2.48 -5.34 16.41
C ASN A 3 -1.78 -5.30 15.03
N LEU A 4 -1.46 -4.10 14.52
CA LEU A 4 -0.72 -3.93 13.27
C LEU A 4 0.74 -4.33 13.49
N ILE A 5 1.37 -3.81 14.54
CA ILE A 5 2.76 -4.11 14.90
C ILE A 5 2.97 -5.61 15.13
N GLU A 6 2.09 -6.24 15.91
CA GLU A 6 2.13 -7.68 16.18
C GLU A 6 2.01 -8.50 14.90
N ALA A 7 1.08 -8.11 14.02
CA ALA A 7 0.90 -8.77 12.75
C ALA A 7 2.15 -8.66 11.86
N LEU A 8 2.73 -7.47 11.75
CA LEU A 8 3.94 -7.24 10.97
C LEU A 8 5.13 -8.02 11.54
N ASN A 9 5.32 -8.03 12.86
CA ASN A 9 6.37 -8.82 13.50
C ASN A 9 6.19 -10.33 13.30
N ALA A 10 4.95 -10.80 13.14
CA ALA A 10 4.64 -12.18 12.75
C ALA A 10 4.79 -12.45 11.24
N GLY A 11 5.34 -11.51 10.47
CA GLY A 11 5.52 -11.61 9.02
C GLY A 11 4.21 -11.48 8.23
N LYS A 12 3.10 -11.14 8.89
CA LYS A 12 1.81 -10.97 8.21
C LYS A 12 1.80 -9.65 7.46
N ARG A 13 1.33 -9.71 6.22
CA ARG A 13 1.07 -8.52 5.41
C ARG A 13 -0.21 -7.81 5.88
N ARG A 14 -0.19 -6.48 5.76
CA ARG A 14 -1.34 -5.60 6.01
C ARG A 14 -1.49 -4.61 4.87
N GLY A 15 -2.71 -4.29 4.52
CA GLY A 15 -3.01 -3.41 3.40
C GLY A 15 -4.50 -3.28 3.17
N TYR A 16 -4.84 -2.49 2.17
CA TYR A 16 -6.19 -2.34 1.67
C TYR A 16 -6.16 -1.70 0.28
N GLU A 17 -7.29 -1.80 -0.41
CA GLU A 17 -7.56 -1.07 -1.65
C GLU A 17 -8.71 -0.10 -1.42
N GLU A 18 -8.72 1.02 -2.14
CA GLU A 18 -9.85 1.92 -2.14
C GLU A 18 -10.01 2.61 -3.50
N ARG A 19 -11.26 2.92 -3.85
CA ARG A 19 -11.58 3.80 -4.98
C ARG A 19 -11.82 5.20 -4.47
N ARG A 20 -11.27 6.19 -5.16
CA ARG A 20 -11.49 7.61 -4.86
C ARG A 20 -11.79 8.34 -6.15
N GLU A 21 -12.75 9.25 -6.10
CA GLU A 21 -13.00 10.21 -7.17
C GLU A 21 -12.10 11.42 -6.96
N ILE A 22 -11.30 11.77 -7.97
CA ILE A 22 -10.40 12.93 -7.98
C ILE A 22 -10.66 13.67 -9.29
N ASP A 23 -11.08 14.93 -9.19
CA ASP A 23 -11.40 15.80 -10.33
C ASP A 23 -12.36 15.17 -11.36
N GLY A 24 -13.30 14.34 -10.88
CA GLY A 24 -14.30 13.64 -11.72
C GLY A 24 -13.81 12.36 -12.38
N ALA A 25 -12.57 11.93 -12.13
CA ALA A 25 -12.04 10.64 -12.55
C ALA A 25 -11.99 9.66 -11.36
N SER A 26 -12.27 8.38 -11.62
CA SER A 26 -12.22 7.32 -10.61
C SER A 26 -10.83 6.69 -10.60
N PHE A 27 -10.18 6.70 -9.44
CA PHE A 27 -8.87 6.11 -9.24
C PHE A 27 -8.95 4.91 -8.31
N LEU A 28 -8.28 3.82 -8.67
CA LEU A 28 -7.99 2.73 -7.75
C LEU A 28 -6.66 3.01 -7.05
N PHE A 29 -6.66 2.95 -5.73
CA PHE A 29 -5.46 2.99 -4.90
C PHE A 29 -5.28 1.68 -4.15
N GLN A 30 -4.03 1.22 -4.05
CA GLN A 30 -3.66 0.12 -3.17
C GLN A 30 -2.48 0.52 -2.28
N TYR A 31 -2.58 0.15 -1.02
CA TYR A 31 -1.53 0.39 -0.03
C TYR A 31 -1.27 -0.90 0.73
N ALA A 32 0.00 -1.28 0.87
CA ALA A 32 0.35 -2.41 1.71
C ALA A 32 1.71 -2.26 2.38
N ILE A 33 1.88 -3.03 3.45
CA ILE A 33 3.09 -3.11 4.25
C ILE A 33 3.32 -4.54 4.73
N LYS A 34 4.58 -4.97 4.73
CA LYS A 34 5.03 -6.26 5.27
C LYS A 34 6.40 -6.07 5.91
N LYS A 35 6.65 -6.76 7.02
CA LYS A 35 8.00 -6.86 7.59
C LYS A 35 8.62 -8.18 7.18
N GLN A 36 9.85 -8.14 6.66
CA GLN A 36 10.63 -9.31 6.29
C GLN A 36 12.12 -8.99 6.44
N ASN A 37 12.92 -9.94 6.93
CA ASN A 37 14.36 -9.76 7.15
C ASN A 37 14.73 -8.49 7.92
N ASN A 38 13.91 -8.14 8.92
CA ASN A 38 14.02 -6.93 9.74
C ASN A 38 13.89 -5.60 8.97
N LEU A 39 13.40 -5.63 7.74
CA LEU A 39 13.03 -4.47 6.93
C LEU A 39 11.51 -4.40 6.76
N TYR A 40 11.00 -3.18 6.57
CA TYR A 40 9.62 -2.90 6.25
C TYR A 40 9.49 -2.58 4.77
N TYR A 41 8.77 -3.43 4.05
CA TYR A 41 8.44 -3.26 2.65
C TYR A 41 7.10 -2.53 2.56
N THR A 42 7.03 -1.50 1.74
CA THR A 42 5.78 -0.81 1.42
C THR A 42 5.45 -0.99 -0.05
N TYR A 43 4.16 -1.10 -0.33
CA TYR A 43 3.61 -1.07 -1.67
C TYR A 43 2.63 0.08 -1.78
N PHE A 44 2.81 0.89 -2.81
CA PHE A 44 1.83 1.86 -3.26
C PHE A 44 1.54 1.60 -4.73
N PHE A 45 0.27 1.60 -5.08
CA PHE A 45 -0.19 1.56 -6.45
C PHE A 45 -1.36 2.51 -6.63
N SER A 46 -1.36 3.25 -7.74
CA SER A 46 -2.55 3.96 -8.18
C SER A 46 -2.68 4.01 -9.69
N ILE A 47 -3.92 3.90 -10.17
CA ILE A 47 -4.26 4.00 -11.59
C ILE A 47 -5.63 4.69 -11.73
N ASP A 48 -5.78 5.49 -12.79
CA ASP A 48 -7.09 5.93 -13.27
C ASP A 48 -7.83 4.72 -13.84
N GLU A 49 -9.03 4.42 -13.34
CA GLU A 49 -9.81 3.27 -13.77
C GLU A 49 -10.20 3.36 -15.26
N SER A 50 -10.25 4.56 -15.85
CA SER A 50 -10.46 4.73 -17.30
C SER A 50 -9.27 4.25 -18.14
N GLN A 51 -8.08 4.17 -17.54
CA GLN A 51 -6.84 3.73 -18.19
C GLN A 51 -6.53 2.25 -17.90
N MET A 52 -7.35 1.53 -17.12
CA MET A 52 -7.11 0.12 -16.79
C MET A 52 -7.03 -0.83 -18.00
N GLU A 53 -7.65 -0.48 -19.13
CA GLU A 53 -7.60 -1.27 -20.36
C GLU A 53 -6.37 -0.94 -21.25
N VAL A 54 -5.63 0.12 -20.93
CA VAL A 54 -4.45 0.60 -21.66
C VAL A 54 -3.20 0.36 -20.79
N ILE A 55 -2.72 -0.88 -20.76
CA ILE A 55 -1.60 -1.29 -19.90
C ILE A 55 -0.28 -0.73 -20.46
N GLU A 56 0.38 0.15 -19.68
CA GLU A 56 1.78 0.04 -19.19
C GLU A 56 2.40 1.41 -18.79
N ASP A 57 1.88 2.57 -19.24
CA ASP A 57 2.58 3.87 -19.09
C ASP A 57 2.02 4.84 -18.01
N ASP A 58 0.81 4.63 -17.47
CA ASP A 58 0.15 5.57 -16.54
C ASP A 58 -0.10 5.01 -15.11
N GLU A 59 0.45 3.83 -14.80
CA GLU A 59 0.40 3.29 -13.45
C GLU A 59 1.48 3.91 -12.56
N ASN A 60 1.09 4.35 -11.36
CA ASN A 60 2.05 4.78 -10.35
C ASN A 60 2.27 3.61 -9.39
N GLU A 61 3.29 2.80 -9.65
CA GLU A 61 3.68 1.68 -8.79
C GLU A 61 5.01 1.96 -8.05
N GLU A 62 5.00 1.81 -6.73
CA GLU A 62 6.18 2.02 -5.88
C GLU A 62 6.34 0.86 -4.88
N ILE A 63 7.51 0.21 -4.91
CA ILE A 63 7.93 -0.77 -3.91
C ILE A 63 9.20 -0.26 -3.25
N LEU A 64 9.09 0.13 -1.99
CA LEU A 64 10.21 0.69 -1.22
C LEU A 64 10.46 -0.12 0.05
N THR A 65 11.66 0.02 0.60
CA THR A 65 12.08 -0.65 1.84
C THR A 65 12.62 0.35 2.85
N PHE A 66 12.30 0.11 4.12
CA PHE A 66 12.66 0.98 5.22
C PHE A 66 13.19 0.17 6.41
N PRO A 67 14.18 0.70 7.16
CA PRO A 67 14.67 0.06 8.36
C PRO A 67 13.70 0.19 9.55
N SER A 68 12.77 1.15 9.53
CA SER A 68 11.81 1.38 10.61
C SER A 68 10.35 1.35 10.15
N LEU A 69 9.45 1.01 11.08
CA LEU A 69 8.01 1.05 10.83
C LEU A 69 7.53 2.48 10.60
N ASP A 70 8.04 3.45 11.36
CA ASP A 70 7.60 4.83 11.29
C ASP A 70 7.93 5.47 9.94
N GLU A 71 9.11 5.18 9.38
CA GLU A 71 9.48 5.63 8.02
C GLU A 71 8.59 4.98 6.96
N ALA A 72 8.33 3.67 7.07
CA ALA A 72 7.45 2.95 6.15
C ALA A 72 6.01 3.48 6.18
N LEU A 73 5.47 3.76 7.37
CA LEU A 73 4.14 4.36 7.52
C LEU A 73 4.13 5.80 7.00
N SER A 74 5.17 6.59 7.29
CA SER A 74 5.29 7.96 6.79
C SER A 74 5.30 8.01 5.27
N HIS A 75 5.99 7.08 4.61
CA HIS A 75 5.94 6.92 3.16
C HIS A 75 4.50 6.67 2.67
N LEU A 76 3.81 5.66 3.21
CA LEU A 76 2.44 5.36 2.80
C LEU A 76 1.48 6.54 3.06
N ILE A 77 1.62 7.22 4.19
CA ILE A 77 0.82 8.42 4.52
C ILE A 77 1.09 9.55 3.52
N SER A 78 2.35 9.74 3.10
CA SER A 78 2.70 10.75 2.07
C SER A 78 2.08 10.46 0.70
N ARG A 79 1.75 9.19 0.42
CA ARG A 79 0.97 8.74 -0.75
C ARG A 79 -0.54 8.76 -0.51
N GLY A 80 -0.99 9.17 0.67
CA GLY A 80 -2.40 9.30 1.02
C GLY A 80 -3.01 8.10 1.74
N ALA A 81 -2.22 7.17 2.26
CA ALA A 81 -2.74 6.05 3.04
C ALA A 81 -3.32 6.48 4.39
N ILE A 82 -4.35 5.77 4.86
CA ILE A 82 -4.94 5.90 6.19
C ILE A 82 -4.54 4.65 6.99
N VAL A 83 -3.71 4.82 8.01
CA VAL A 83 -3.11 3.72 8.78
C VAL A 83 -4.18 2.83 9.42
N GLU A 84 -5.29 3.42 9.86
CA GLU A 84 -6.41 2.74 10.50
C GLU A 84 -7.13 1.75 9.56
N LYS A 85 -7.03 1.94 8.24
CA LYS A 85 -7.60 1.02 7.25
C LYS A 85 -6.72 -0.21 6.99
N LEU A 86 -5.46 -0.21 7.45
CA LEU A 86 -4.54 -1.34 7.25
C LEU A 86 -5.06 -2.59 7.95
N SER A 87 -5.45 -3.57 7.14
CA SER A 87 -6.07 -4.81 7.62
C SER A 87 -5.47 -6.02 6.90
N ALA A 88 -5.96 -7.22 7.20
CA ALA A 88 -5.49 -8.43 6.53
C ALA A 88 -5.90 -8.40 5.05
N ILE A 89 -4.92 -8.40 4.14
CA ILE A 89 -5.15 -8.37 2.70
C ILE A 89 -4.82 -9.73 2.06
N LYS A 90 -5.73 -10.23 1.22
CA LYS A 90 -5.63 -11.54 0.57
C LYS A 90 -5.12 -11.49 -0.88
N ASN A 91 -5.14 -10.32 -1.52
CA ASN A 91 -4.70 -10.17 -2.91
C ASN A 91 -3.21 -10.51 -3.06
N THR A 92 -2.80 -11.04 -4.21
CA THR A 92 -1.37 -11.14 -4.52
C THR A 92 -0.82 -9.73 -4.65
N LEU A 93 0.23 -9.43 -3.88
CA LEU A 93 0.97 -8.17 -3.92
C LEU A 93 2.42 -8.50 -4.25
N PRO A 94 3.21 -7.56 -4.77
CA PRO A 94 4.55 -7.85 -5.30
C PRO A 94 5.64 -8.16 -4.25
N PHE A 95 5.24 -8.62 -3.04
CA PHE A 95 6.11 -9.10 -1.98
C PHE A 95 5.44 -10.13 -1.05
#